data_AF-A0AAX4K9Z9-F1
#
_entry.id   AF-A0AAX4K9Z9-F1
#
_cell.length_a   1.000
_cell.length_b   1.000
_cell.length_c   1.000
_cell.angle_alpha   90.00
_cell.angle_beta   90.00
_cell.angle_gamma   90.00
#
_symmetry.space_group_name_H-M   'P 1'
#
loop_
_entity.id
_entity.type
_entity.pdbx_description
1 polymer ?
#
loop_
_entity_poly.entity_id
_entity_poly.type
_entity_poly.pdbx_seq_one_letter_code
_entity_poly.pdbx_strand_id
1 'polypeptide(L)'
;MPAKREYSSDSDEKPKPSISGSPKKSRISQGKKPFTSEEETAFLEIVDDIVRSNLWNAAKNRPELADRKQASVQGHWDAMFKKMKKP
;
A
#
# COMPACT_ATOMS: atom_id res chain seq x y z
N MET A 1 -0.99 47.35 14.34
CA MET A 1 0.24 47.17 13.55
C MET A 1 1.32 48.00 14.20
N PRO A 2 2.36 47.42 14.84
CA PRO A 2 3.63 47.11 14.16
C PRO A 2 4.35 45.88 14.81
N ALA A 3 5.50 45.32 14.43
CA ALA A 3 6.49 45.50 13.38
C ALA A 3 7.14 44.11 13.09
N LYS A 4 7.64 43.92 11.86
CA LYS A 4 8.58 42.85 11.47
C LYS A 4 9.96 43.05 12.13
N ARG A 5 10.68 41.97 12.45
CA ARG A 5 12.16 41.87 12.60
C ARG A 5 12.53 40.38 12.52
N GLU A 6 13.04 39.90 11.40
CA GLU A 6 14.42 39.90 10.89
C GLU A 6 15.31 38.78 11.47
N TYR A 7 15.91 38.05 10.53
CA TYR A 7 16.85 36.95 10.67
C TYR A 7 18.24 37.46 11.10
N SER A 8 18.88 36.80 12.06
CA SER A 8 20.33 36.83 12.32
C SER A 8 20.60 35.87 13.49
N SER A 9 21.71 35.15 13.61
CA SER A 9 22.83 34.78 12.75
C SER A 9 23.51 33.65 13.53
N ASP A 10 24.22 32.80 12.80
CA ASP A 10 25.15 31.76 13.24
C ASP A 10 25.83 31.99 14.62
N SER A 11 25.80 30.98 15.49
CA SER A 11 26.83 30.82 16.52
C SER A 11 26.98 29.35 16.88
N ASP A 12 28.04 28.75 16.33
CA ASP A 12 28.60 27.44 16.64
C ASP A 12 29.09 27.41 18.10
N GLU A 13 28.59 26.49 18.92
CA GLU A 13 29.32 25.96 20.08
C GLU A 13 28.66 24.65 20.57
N LYS A 14 29.43 23.55 20.54
CA LYS A 14 29.19 22.35 21.36
C LYS A 14 30.27 22.34 22.44
N PRO A 15 29.96 21.94 23.70
CA PRO A 15 29.98 20.52 24.03
C PRO A 15 28.88 20.04 25.01
N LYS A 16 28.58 18.73 24.92
CA LYS A 16 27.67 17.90 25.78
C LYS A 16 28.23 17.81 27.23
N PRO A 17 27.56 17.21 28.27
CA PRO A 17 26.40 16.29 28.26
C PRO A 17 25.40 16.43 29.43
N SER A 18 24.12 16.03 29.25
CA SER A 18 23.37 15.48 30.38
C SER A 18 22.39 14.41 29.92
N ILE A 19 22.65 13.21 30.43
CA ILE A 19 21.87 12.01 30.30
C ILE A 19 20.55 12.23 31.05
N SER A 20 19.44 12.34 30.33
CA SER A 20 18.14 11.88 30.81
C SER A 20 17.49 11.14 29.66
N GLY A 21 17.96 9.92 29.45
CA GLY A 21 17.43 8.98 28.48
C GLY A 21 15.98 8.66 28.81
N SER A 22 15.06 9.40 28.22
CA SER A 22 13.76 8.81 27.90
C SER A 22 14.05 7.77 26.82
N PRO A 23 13.66 6.48 26.99
CA PRO A 23 13.69 5.56 25.88
C PRO A 23 12.78 6.18 24.83
N LYS A 24 13.38 6.76 23.78
CA LYS A 24 12.64 6.94 22.53
C LYS A 24 12.16 5.53 22.24
N LYS A 25 10.88 5.26 22.49
CA LYS A 25 10.20 4.11 21.92
C LYS A 25 10.56 4.22 20.45
N SER A 26 11.52 3.42 20.02
CA SER A 26 11.68 3.14 18.63
C SER A 26 10.30 2.62 18.30
N ARG A 27 9.50 3.45 17.59
CA ARG A 27 8.59 2.85 16.65
C ARG A 27 9.53 2.00 15.84
N ILE A 28 9.53 0.70 16.15
CA ILE A 28 10.00 -0.32 15.25
C ILE A 28 9.17 0.01 14.02
N SER A 29 9.72 0.83 13.13
CA SER A 29 9.33 0.77 11.75
C SER A 29 9.64 -0.68 11.46
N GLN A 30 8.62 -1.52 11.52
CA GLN A 30 8.67 -2.80 10.85
C GLN A 30 8.99 -2.36 9.44
N GLY A 31 10.29 -2.37 9.11
CA GLY A 31 10.78 -1.96 7.82
C GLY A 31 9.94 -2.75 6.85
N LYS A 32 9.30 -2.06 5.91
CA LYS A 32 8.40 -2.68 4.94
C LYS A 32 9.21 -3.82 4.32
N LYS A 33 9.01 -5.05 4.78
CA LYS A 33 9.67 -6.21 4.18
C LYS A 33 9.07 -6.26 2.78
N PRO A 34 9.90 -6.21 1.73
CA PRO A 34 9.39 -6.48 0.41
C PRO A 34 8.77 -7.88 0.45
N PHE A 35 7.62 -8.03 -0.20
CA PHE A 35 7.02 -9.35 -0.35
C PHE A 35 8.03 -10.24 -1.08
N THR A 36 8.21 -11.46 -0.56
CA THR A 36 8.97 -12.50 -1.27
C THR A 36 8.13 -13.03 -2.43
N SER A 37 8.76 -13.59 -3.45
CA SER A 37 8.04 -14.15 -4.60
C SER A 37 7.03 -15.24 -4.19
N GLU A 38 7.35 -16.02 -3.15
CA GLU A 38 6.43 -17.03 -2.60
C GLU A 38 5.19 -16.37 -1.98
N GLU A 39 5.38 -15.32 -1.17
CA GLU A 39 4.26 -14.58 -0.57
C GLU A 39 3.42 -13.85 -1.63
N GLU A 40 4.03 -13.32 -2.69
CA GLU A 40 3.30 -12.71 -3.81
C GLU A 40 2.45 -13.74 -4.55
N THR A 41 2.98 -14.95 -4.80
CA THR A 41 2.20 -16.01 -5.44
C THR A 41 1.02 -16.46 -4.59
N ALA A 42 1.23 -16.68 -3.29
CA ALA A 42 0.16 -17.04 -2.36
C ALA A 42 -0.88 -15.92 -2.25
N PHE A 43 -0.44 -14.67 -2.20
CA PHE A 43 -1.33 -13.50 -2.19
C PHE A 43 -2.19 -13.43 -3.45
N LEU A 44 -1.60 -13.61 -4.63
CA LEU A 44 -2.32 -13.62 -5.90
C LEU A 44 -3.35 -14.75 -5.95
N GLU A 45 -3.04 -15.94 -5.46
CA GLU A 45 -3.98 -17.07 -5.44
C GLU A 45 -5.18 -16.81 -4.51
N ILE A 46 -4.94 -16.25 -3.33
CA ILE A 46 -6.02 -15.84 -2.42
C ILE A 46 -6.94 -14.80 -3.10
N VAL A 47 -6.36 -13.85 -3.83
CA VAL A 47 -7.13 -12.86 -4.58
C VAL A 47 -7.94 -13.52 -5.69
N ASP A 48 -7.36 -14.47 -6.44
CA ASP A 48 -8.08 -15.21 -7.49
C ASP A 48 -9.30 -15.95 -6.95
N ASP A 49 -9.16 -16.65 -5.82
CA ASP A 49 -10.27 -17.38 -5.19
C ASP A 49 -11.40 -16.46 -4.73
N ILE A 50 -11.07 -15.34 -4.11
CA ILE A 50 -12.05 -14.33 -3.66
C ILE A 50 -12.79 -13.75 -4.86
N VAL A 51 -12.05 -13.40 -5.91
CA VAL A 51 -12.61 -12.78 -7.11
C VAL A 51 -13.49 -13.78 -7.86
N ARG A 52 -13.05 -15.02 -8.10
CA ARG A 52 -13.89 -16.04 -8.76
C ARG A 52 -15.21 -16.28 -8.04
N SER A 53 -15.18 -16.25 -6.70
CA SER A 53 -16.36 -16.49 -5.86
C SER A 53 -17.33 -15.30 -5.84
N ASN A 54 -16.83 -14.06 -5.84
CA ASN A 54 -17.64 -12.87 -5.56
C ASN A 54 -17.80 -11.90 -6.75
N LEU A 55 -16.96 -11.99 -7.79
CA LEU A 55 -16.90 -11.03 -8.88
C LEU A 55 -18.23 -10.92 -9.61
N TRP A 56 -18.87 -12.05 -9.93
CA TRP A 56 -20.16 -12.02 -10.61
C TRP A 56 -21.26 -11.41 -9.74
N ASN A 57 -21.26 -11.71 -8.45
CA ASN A 57 -22.23 -11.15 -7.52
C ASN A 57 -22.12 -9.63 -7.39
N ALA A 58 -20.90 -9.09 -7.48
CA ALA A 58 -20.67 -7.65 -7.53
C ALA A 58 -20.98 -7.05 -8.91
N ALA A 59 -20.62 -7.75 -9.99
CA ALA A 59 -20.73 -7.27 -11.37
C ALA A 59 -22.17 -7.23 -11.89
N LYS A 60 -23.05 -8.17 -11.49
CA LYS A 60 -24.45 -8.22 -11.95
C LYS A 60 -25.27 -6.99 -11.55
N ASN A 61 -24.86 -6.28 -10.50
CA ASN A 61 -25.51 -5.05 -10.05
C ASN A 61 -25.04 -3.81 -10.81
N ARG A 62 -24.07 -3.95 -11.73
CA ARG A 62 -23.57 -2.87 -12.58
C ARG A 62 -24.07 -3.10 -14.01
N PRO A 63 -24.86 -2.17 -14.59
CA PRO A 63 -25.48 -2.39 -15.89
C PRO A 63 -24.44 -2.66 -16.99
N GLU A 64 -23.32 -1.93 -16.98
CA GLU A 64 -22.23 -2.09 -17.96
C GLU A 64 -21.58 -3.48 -17.99
N LEU A 65 -21.54 -4.16 -16.83
CA LEU A 65 -20.94 -5.49 -16.69
C LEU A 65 -22.00 -6.60 -16.81
N ALA A 66 -23.25 -6.30 -16.43
CA ALA A 66 -24.37 -7.22 -16.58
C ALA A 66 -24.63 -7.55 -18.06
N ASP A 67 -24.53 -6.56 -18.95
CA ASP A 67 -24.72 -6.72 -20.41
C ASP A 67 -23.69 -7.68 -21.02
N ARG A 68 -22.46 -7.69 -20.50
CA ARG A 68 -21.39 -8.57 -20.99
C ARG A 68 -21.53 -10.04 -20.58
N LYS A 69 -22.44 -10.33 -19.65
CA LYS A 69 -22.68 -11.67 -19.06
C LYS A 69 -21.51 -12.18 -18.23
N GLN A 70 -21.82 -13.11 -17.32
CA GLN A 70 -20.88 -13.68 -16.35
C GLN A 70 -19.58 -14.20 -16.98
N ALA A 71 -19.67 -14.94 -18.08
CA ALA A 71 -18.52 -15.55 -18.74
C ALA A 71 -17.52 -14.51 -19.27
N SER A 72 -17.98 -13.36 -19.77
CA SER A 72 -17.09 -12.31 -20.26
C SER A 72 -16.36 -11.62 -19.10
N VAL A 73 -17.05 -11.40 -17.98
CA VAL A 73 -16.46 -10.79 -16.78
C VAL A 73 -15.41 -11.70 -16.15
N GLN A 74 -15.70 -13.01 -16.05
CA GLN A 74 -14.72 -13.99 -15.56
C GLN A 74 -13.53 -14.13 -16.52
N GLY A 75 -13.76 -14.24 -17.82
CA GLY A 75 -12.68 -14.31 -18.81
C GLY A 75 -11.79 -13.06 -18.83
N HIS A 76 -12.36 -11.88 -18.56
CA HIS A 76 -11.58 -10.65 -18.40
C HIS A 76 -10.69 -10.70 -17.15
N TRP A 77 -11.21 -11.21 -16.02
CA TRP A 77 -10.41 -11.43 -14.83
C TRP A 77 -9.26 -12.42 -15.07
N ASP A 78 -9.53 -13.58 -15.68
CA ASP A 78 -8.49 -14.57 -15.98
C ASP A 78 -7.36 -13.99 -16.85
N ALA A 79 -7.72 -13.14 -17.82
CA ALA A 79 -6.73 -12.44 -18.65
C ALA A 79 -5.88 -11.44 -17.84
N MET A 80 -6.47 -10.74 -16.87
CA MET A 80 -5.75 -9.86 -15.94
C MET A 80 -4.87 -10.65 -14.98
N PHE A 81 -5.38 -11.74 -14.41
CA PHE A 81 -4.64 -12.61 -13.50
C PHE A 81 -3.41 -13.21 -14.19
N LYS A 82 -3.56 -13.65 -15.44
CA LYS A 82 -2.45 -14.17 -16.24
C LYS A 82 -1.37 -13.12 -16.54
N LYS A 83 -1.76 -11.84 -16.65
CA LYS A 83 -0.79 -10.73 -16.77
C LYS A 83 -0.07 -10.47 -15.45
N MET A 84 -0.76 -10.55 -14.32
CA MET A 84 -0.16 -10.38 -12.99
C MET A 84 0.79 -11.52 -12.61
N LYS A 85 0.54 -12.75 -13.10
CA LYS A 85 1.46 -13.89 -12.94
C LYS A 85 2.67 -13.87 -13.87
N LYS A 86 2.70 -13.02 -14.90
CA LYS A 86 3.87 -12.89 -15.78
C LYS A 86 4.79 -11.78 -15.25
N PRO A 87 6.06 -12.08 -14.91
CA PRO A 87 7.04 -11.06 -14.58
C PRO A 87 7.37 -10.18 -15.79
#